data_AF-A0A0H3F8B8-F1
#
_entry.id   AF-A0A0H3F8B8-F1
#
_cell.length_a   1.000
_cell.length_b   1.000
_cell.length_c   1.000
_cell.angle_alpha   90.00
_cell.angle_beta   90.00
_cell.angle_gamma   90.00
#
_symmetry.space_group_name_H-M   'P 1'
#
loop_
_entity.id
_entity.type
_entity.pdbx_description
1 polymer ?
#
loop_
_entity_poly.entity_id
_entity_poly.type
_entity_poly.pdbx_seq_one_letter_code
_entity_poly.pdbx_strand_id
1 'polypeptide(L)'
;MEIFNNFVLQTIASTVLSGTLVTCLGWFLRTWFRERIQQSIKNEYDKKLEKFKAEIKTESDVRLTEMKAVLERQSEILKIAATSFSEVQKATISKKIEAVDILWHGIIKFRKEFPASASFTDVLTDKEMCGFYTDQKLRKHSDNLDKFDLNELVTIRSNEVSLVRPHLGEYLWALYSTYSIILIRSIFLLKSGKSDQDKIAWHRDKNIKKLIESAFGNKCLSEFEKLELGRYQWLSNQFESSLFKAIDTLLTGKSFSDAALSQAQLMEKQIISSIPPHE
;
A
#
# COMPACT_ATOMS: atom_id res chain seq x y z
N MET A 1 -77.27 44.31 89.07
CA MET A 1 -76.85 44.41 87.65
C MET A 1 -75.34 44.15 87.52
N GLU A 2 -74.78 43.18 88.26
CA GLU A 2 -73.32 42.88 88.27
C GLU A 2 -72.99 41.44 87.83
N ILE A 3 -73.98 40.55 87.77
CA ILE A 3 -73.80 39.13 87.44
C ILE A 3 -73.63 38.92 85.92
N PHE A 4 -74.14 39.83 85.08
CA PHE A 4 -74.08 39.72 83.62
C PHE A 4 -72.72 40.14 83.02
N ASN A 5 -72.02 41.11 83.63
CA ASN A 5 -70.73 41.58 83.12
C ASN A 5 -69.58 40.59 83.38
N ASN A 6 -69.62 39.83 84.48
CA ASN A 6 -68.62 38.80 84.76
C ASN A 6 -68.78 37.56 83.87
N PHE A 7 -70.01 37.22 83.46
CA PHE A 7 -70.25 36.07 82.59
C PHE A 7 -69.75 36.33 81.16
N VAL A 8 -69.92 37.57 80.65
CA VAL A 8 -69.47 37.99 79.31
C VAL A 8 -67.94 38.12 79.24
N LEU A 9 -67.28 38.65 80.28
CA LEU A 9 -65.80 38.72 80.31
C LEU A 9 -65.14 37.34 80.41
N GLN A 10 -65.75 36.38 81.11
CA GLN A 10 -65.24 35.00 81.17
C GLN A 10 -65.45 34.22 79.87
N THR A 11 -66.57 34.44 79.15
CA THR A 11 -66.80 33.80 77.84
C THR A 11 -65.97 34.41 76.71
N ILE A 12 -65.61 35.69 76.79
CA ILE A 12 -64.70 36.32 75.82
C ILE A 12 -63.24 35.88 76.07
N ALA A 13 -62.79 35.78 77.34
CA ALA A 13 -61.44 35.32 77.67
C ALA A 13 -61.18 33.84 77.31
N SER A 14 -62.19 32.96 77.43
CA SER A 14 -62.07 31.54 77.04
C SER A 14 -62.05 31.32 75.53
N THR A 15 -62.55 32.28 74.74
CA THR A 15 -62.61 32.19 73.28
C THR A 15 -61.31 32.71 72.63
N VAL A 16 -60.66 33.71 73.23
CA VAL A 16 -59.38 34.28 72.71
C VAL A 16 -58.18 33.35 72.96
N LEU A 17 -58.09 32.69 74.11
CA LEU A 17 -57.01 31.73 74.41
C LEU A 17 -57.09 30.44 73.57
N SER A 18 -58.31 30.03 73.19
CA SER A 18 -58.55 28.86 72.35
C SER A 18 -58.20 29.12 70.87
N GLY A 19 -58.42 30.34 70.37
CA GLY A 19 -58.08 30.72 69.00
C GLY A 19 -56.57 30.83 68.73
N THR A 20 -55.79 31.31 69.71
CA THR A 20 -54.33 31.41 69.61
C THR A 20 -53.62 30.06 69.67
N LEU A 21 -54.13 29.11 70.46
CA LEU A 21 -53.58 27.76 70.52
C LEU A 21 -53.84 26.98 69.23
N VAL A 22 -55.04 27.12 68.65
CA VAL A 22 -55.38 26.47 67.37
C VAL A 22 -54.57 27.04 66.20
N THR A 23 -54.30 28.35 66.19
CA THR A 23 -53.46 28.97 65.15
C THR A 23 -51.98 28.59 65.28
N CYS A 24 -51.43 28.51 66.50
CA CYS A 24 -50.06 28.00 66.73
C CYS A 24 -49.93 26.51 66.38
N LEU A 25 -50.89 25.66 66.78
CA LEU A 25 -50.91 24.24 66.42
C LEU A 25 -51.05 24.03 64.92
N GLY A 26 -51.92 24.81 64.26
CA GLY A 26 -52.07 24.77 62.80
C GLY A 26 -50.80 25.20 62.07
N TRP A 27 -50.08 26.21 62.57
CA TRP A 27 -48.79 26.64 62.02
C TRP A 27 -47.72 25.55 62.19
N PHE A 28 -47.63 24.94 63.39
CA PHE A 28 -46.68 23.87 63.67
C PHE A 28 -46.95 22.60 62.84
N LEU A 29 -48.22 22.22 62.69
CA LEU A 29 -48.63 21.12 61.82
C LEU A 29 -48.30 21.42 60.37
N ARG A 30 -48.48 22.67 59.92
CA ARG A 30 -48.14 23.09 58.55
C ARG A 30 -46.64 23.05 58.30
N THR A 31 -45.80 23.52 59.22
CA THR A 31 -44.33 23.43 59.09
C THR A 31 -43.87 21.98 59.14
N TRP A 32 -44.42 21.18 60.06
CA TRP A 32 -44.07 19.76 60.18
C TRP A 32 -44.47 18.94 58.95
N PHE A 33 -45.69 19.14 58.42
CA PHE A 33 -46.12 18.48 57.18
C PHE A 33 -45.27 18.92 55.98
N ARG A 34 -44.93 20.22 55.89
CA ARG A 34 -44.09 20.75 54.81
C ARG A 34 -42.70 20.14 54.85
N GLU A 35 -42.06 20.11 56.02
CA GLU A 35 -40.74 19.51 56.19
C GLU A 35 -40.78 18.01 55.89
N ARG A 36 -41.79 17.29 56.37
CA ARG A 36 -41.87 15.84 56.16
C ARG A 36 -42.12 15.47 54.69
N ILE A 37 -42.96 16.24 53.98
CA ILE A 37 -43.16 16.09 52.53
C ILE A 37 -41.88 16.48 51.77
N GLN A 38 -41.23 17.57 52.14
CA GLN A 38 -40.00 18.01 51.48
C GLN A 38 -38.85 17.02 51.68
N GLN A 39 -38.77 16.42 52.86
CA GLN A 39 -37.77 15.42 53.22
C GLN A 39 -38.06 14.06 52.58
N SER A 40 -39.34 13.67 52.43
CA SER A 40 -39.70 12.46 51.67
C SER A 40 -39.41 12.62 50.19
N ILE A 41 -39.75 13.77 49.61
CA ILE A 41 -39.45 14.10 48.20
C ILE A 41 -37.94 14.10 47.98
N LYS A 42 -37.18 14.77 48.85
CA LYS A 42 -35.71 14.82 48.75
C LYS A 42 -35.09 13.42 48.78
N ASN A 43 -35.51 12.57 49.72
CA ASN A 43 -35.03 11.18 49.77
C ASN A 43 -35.38 10.38 48.52
N GLU A 44 -36.54 10.60 47.91
CA GLU A 44 -36.93 9.91 46.68
C GLU A 44 -36.09 10.40 45.48
N TYR A 45 -35.82 11.71 45.40
CA TYR A 45 -34.92 12.27 44.39
C TYR A 45 -33.48 11.80 44.58
N ASP A 46 -32.96 11.81 45.81
CA ASP A 46 -31.61 11.33 46.11
C ASP A 46 -31.48 9.84 45.75
N LYS A 47 -32.47 9.01 46.06
CA LYS A 47 -32.51 7.59 45.62
C LYS A 47 -32.55 7.43 44.11
N LYS A 48 -33.37 8.22 43.40
CA LYS A 48 -33.42 8.19 41.93
C LYS A 48 -32.10 8.65 41.32
N LEU A 49 -31.47 9.66 41.90
CA LEU A 49 -30.21 10.21 41.43
C LEU A 49 -29.05 9.24 41.67
N GLU A 50 -29.01 8.58 42.84
CA GLU A 50 -28.06 7.50 43.08
C GLU A 50 -28.29 6.31 42.15
N LYS A 51 -29.55 5.95 41.88
CA LYS A 51 -29.87 4.87 40.93
C LYS A 51 -29.40 5.22 39.52
N PHE A 52 -29.72 6.40 39.00
CA PHE A 52 -29.27 6.82 37.66
C PHE A 52 -27.75 6.97 37.60
N LYS A 53 -27.11 7.47 38.65
CA LYS A 53 -25.65 7.57 38.72
C LYS A 53 -25.00 6.18 38.72
N ALA A 54 -25.58 5.23 39.44
CA ALA A 54 -25.13 3.84 39.42
C ALA A 54 -25.33 3.22 38.02
N GLU A 55 -26.49 3.43 37.41
CA GLU A 55 -26.83 2.90 36.08
C GLU A 55 -25.91 3.45 34.97
N ILE A 56 -25.72 4.77 34.91
CA ILE A 56 -24.79 5.42 33.96
C ILE A 56 -23.37 4.91 34.19
N LYS A 57 -22.95 4.74 35.45
CA LYS A 57 -21.60 4.23 35.75
C LYS A 57 -21.45 2.78 35.27
N THR A 58 -22.41 1.92 35.58
CA THR A 58 -22.39 0.52 35.11
C THR A 58 -22.43 0.42 33.59
N GLU A 59 -23.24 1.23 32.91
CA GLU A 59 -23.30 1.25 31.46
C GLU A 59 -21.98 1.75 30.85
N SER A 60 -21.39 2.79 31.45
CA SER A 60 -20.08 3.30 31.04
C SER A 60 -18.97 2.27 31.23
N ASP A 61 -18.96 1.56 32.36
CA ASP A 61 -17.97 0.53 32.66
C ASP A 61 -18.12 -0.66 31.69
N VAL A 62 -19.35 -1.09 31.40
CA VAL A 62 -19.63 -2.14 30.40
C VAL A 62 -19.12 -1.71 29.02
N ARG A 63 -19.49 -0.51 28.54
CA ARG A 63 -19.02 0.00 27.24
C ARG A 63 -17.50 0.12 27.17
N LEU A 64 -16.84 0.55 28.25
CA LEU A 64 -15.38 0.63 28.31
C LEU A 64 -14.73 -0.75 28.26
N THR A 65 -15.28 -1.75 28.96
CA THR A 65 -14.77 -3.12 28.90
C THR A 65 -14.95 -3.73 27.51
N GLU A 66 -16.09 -3.47 26.87
CA GLU A 66 -16.37 -3.93 25.51
C GLU A 66 -15.40 -3.28 24.50
N MET A 67 -15.22 -1.96 24.56
CA MET A 67 -14.26 -1.26 23.71
C MET A 67 -12.82 -1.76 23.92
N LYS A 68 -12.40 -2.00 25.16
CA LYS A 68 -11.07 -2.57 25.46
C LYS A 68 -10.91 -3.97 24.88
N ALA A 69 -11.91 -4.83 25.03
CA ALA A 69 -11.88 -6.19 24.48
C ALA A 69 -11.82 -6.18 22.94
N VAL A 70 -12.53 -5.26 22.29
CA VAL A 70 -12.45 -5.08 20.82
C VAL A 70 -11.06 -4.60 20.41
N LEU A 71 -10.48 -3.64 21.13
CA LEU A 71 -9.17 -3.07 20.82
C LEU A 71 -8.03 -4.08 21.04
N GLU A 72 -8.08 -4.88 22.11
CA GLU A 72 -7.14 -5.98 22.33
C GLU A 72 -7.24 -7.03 21.23
N ARG A 73 -8.45 -7.44 20.86
CA ARG A 73 -8.67 -8.40 19.77
C ARG A 73 -8.12 -7.87 18.45
N GLN A 74 -8.30 -6.58 18.15
CA GLN A 74 -7.74 -5.94 16.96
C GLN A 74 -6.21 -5.92 17.01
N SER A 75 -5.63 -5.52 18.15
CA SER A 75 -4.18 -5.52 18.35
C SER A 75 -3.59 -6.92 18.16
N GLU A 76 -4.26 -7.96 18.66
CA GLU A 76 -3.82 -9.34 18.52
C GLU A 76 -3.93 -9.84 17.08
N ILE A 77 -5.02 -9.53 16.37
CA ILE A 77 -5.17 -9.81 14.93
C ILE A 77 -4.06 -9.12 14.13
N LEU A 78 -3.80 -7.84 14.39
CA LEU A 78 -2.72 -7.08 13.73
C LEU A 78 -1.36 -7.69 14.03
N LYS A 79 -1.12 -8.12 15.27
CA LYS A 79 0.13 -8.77 15.68
C LYS A 79 0.32 -10.12 14.98
N ILE A 80 -0.71 -10.96 14.95
CA ILE A 80 -0.69 -12.27 14.26
C ILE A 80 -0.48 -12.07 12.76
N ALA A 81 -1.15 -11.07 12.17
CA ALA A 81 -0.96 -10.70 10.77
C ALA A 81 0.48 -10.25 10.52
N ALA A 82 1.04 -9.39 11.38
CA ALA A 82 2.42 -8.91 11.26
C ALA A 82 3.45 -10.03 11.42
N THR A 83 3.26 -10.97 12.36
CA THR A 83 4.18 -12.10 12.55
C THR A 83 4.11 -13.09 11.39
N SER A 84 2.89 -13.48 10.98
CA SER A 84 2.70 -14.37 9.82
C SER A 84 3.28 -13.76 8.55
N PHE A 85 3.11 -12.45 8.40
CA PHE A 85 3.68 -11.70 7.28
C PHE A 85 5.21 -11.69 7.31
N SER A 86 5.84 -11.50 8.46
CA SER A 86 7.30 -11.55 8.61
C SER A 86 7.87 -12.94 8.27
N GLU A 87 7.19 -14.01 8.67
CA GLU A 87 7.62 -15.38 8.37
C GLU A 87 7.52 -15.71 6.87
N VAL A 88 6.41 -15.34 6.22
CA VAL A 88 6.25 -15.48 4.77
C VAL A 88 7.26 -14.63 4.02
N GLN A 89 7.55 -13.42 4.49
CA GLN A 89 8.60 -12.57 3.91
C GLN A 89 9.97 -13.23 4.02
N LYS A 90 10.34 -13.77 5.19
CA LYS A 90 11.61 -14.48 5.37
C LYS A 90 11.73 -15.69 4.44
N ALA A 91 10.66 -16.45 4.25
CA ALA A 91 10.67 -17.60 3.34
C ALA A 91 10.73 -17.18 1.86
N THR A 92 10.09 -16.05 1.49
CA THR A 92 9.99 -15.59 0.09
C THR A 92 11.20 -14.77 -0.33
N ILE A 93 11.82 -14.01 0.57
CA ILE A 93 12.97 -13.16 0.25
C ILE A 93 14.17 -13.99 -0.19
N SER A 94 14.41 -15.15 0.45
CA SER A 94 15.47 -16.07 0.03
C SER A 94 15.29 -16.52 -1.41
N LYS A 95 14.06 -16.89 -1.81
CA LYS A 95 13.75 -17.28 -3.19
C LYS A 95 13.86 -16.12 -4.17
N LYS A 96 13.51 -14.90 -3.75
CA LYS A 96 13.69 -13.69 -4.57
C LYS A 96 15.16 -13.38 -4.81
N ILE A 97 16.00 -13.49 -3.78
CA ILE A 97 17.45 -13.30 -3.91
C ILE A 97 18.03 -14.32 -4.89
N GLU A 98 17.72 -15.61 -4.69
CA GLU A 98 18.16 -16.69 -5.57
C GLU A 98 17.70 -16.47 -7.02
N ALA A 99 16.44 -16.05 -7.22
CA ALA A 99 15.91 -15.74 -8.54
C ALA A 99 16.66 -14.57 -9.20
N VAL A 100 16.95 -13.50 -8.44
CA VAL A 100 17.74 -12.36 -8.91
C VAL A 100 19.16 -12.79 -9.30
N ASP A 101 19.79 -13.66 -8.52
CA ASP A 101 21.10 -14.22 -8.85
C ASP A 101 21.04 -15.01 -10.16
N ILE A 102 20.07 -15.92 -10.30
CA ILE A 102 19.89 -16.71 -11.54
C ILE A 102 19.62 -15.79 -12.75
N LEU A 103 18.82 -14.73 -12.58
CA LEU A 103 18.59 -13.73 -13.61
C LEU A 103 19.89 -13.02 -14.01
N TRP A 104 20.70 -12.58 -13.05
CA TRP A 104 21.96 -11.90 -13.31
C TRP A 104 22.97 -12.79 -14.03
N HIS A 105 23.09 -14.06 -13.60
CA HIS A 105 23.90 -15.06 -14.30
C HIS A 105 23.42 -15.27 -15.73
N GLY A 106 22.10 -15.34 -15.94
CA GLY A 106 21.49 -15.41 -17.25
C GLY A 106 21.85 -14.22 -18.14
N ILE A 107 21.84 -13.00 -17.60
CA ILE A 107 22.24 -11.78 -18.32
C ILE A 107 23.72 -11.82 -18.70
N ILE A 108 24.61 -12.20 -17.78
CA ILE A 108 26.05 -12.33 -18.06
C ILE A 108 26.30 -13.37 -19.15
N LYS A 109 25.67 -14.54 -19.05
CA LYS A 109 25.77 -15.62 -20.05
C LYS A 109 25.26 -15.14 -21.41
N PHE A 110 24.09 -14.51 -21.44
CA PHE A 110 23.52 -13.94 -22.66
C PHE A 110 24.47 -12.93 -23.34
N ARG A 111 25.11 -12.05 -22.57
CA ARG A 111 26.07 -11.08 -23.09
C ARG A 111 27.36 -11.71 -23.60
N LYS A 112 27.86 -12.73 -22.91
CA LYS A 112 29.07 -13.45 -23.33
C LYS A 112 28.87 -14.11 -24.70
N GLU A 113 27.68 -14.64 -24.94
CA GLU A 113 27.32 -15.30 -26.19
C GLU A 113 26.79 -14.32 -27.26
N PHE A 114 26.62 -13.03 -26.91
CA PHE A 114 26.25 -12.01 -27.88
C PHE A 114 27.41 -11.79 -28.87
N PRO A 115 27.17 -11.84 -30.19
CA PRO A 115 28.25 -11.86 -31.17
C PRO A 115 29.03 -10.54 -31.17
N ALA A 116 30.35 -10.64 -30.99
CA ALA A 116 31.26 -9.50 -31.04
C ALA A 116 31.15 -8.73 -32.37
N SER A 117 30.83 -9.42 -33.48
CA SER A 117 30.57 -8.78 -34.78
C SER A 117 29.35 -7.86 -34.77
N ALA A 118 28.29 -8.18 -34.02
CA ALA A 118 27.16 -7.28 -33.87
C ALA A 118 27.55 -6.08 -33.01
N SER A 119 28.26 -6.30 -31.89
CA SER A 119 28.77 -5.22 -31.03
C SER A 119 29.73 -4.29 -31.78
N PHE A 120 30.51 -4.80 -32.74
CA PHE A 120 31.40 -3.98 -33.57
C PHE A 120 30.63 -2.96 -34.42
N THR A 121 29.35 -3.20 -34.72
CA THR A 121 28.56 -2.21 -35.47
C THR A 121 28.31 -0.92 -34.70
N ASP A 122 28.50 -0.89 -33.38
CA ASP A 122 28.34 0.32 -32.56
C ASP A 122 29.40 1.39 -32.84
N VAL A 123 30.54 1.01 -33.43
CA VAL A 123 31.61 1.95 -33.81
C VAL A 123 31.53 2.39 -35.27
N LEU A 124 30.57 1.86 -36.02
CA LEU A 124 30.36 2.19 -37.43
C LEU A 124 29.30 3.28 -37.58
N THR A 125 29.57 4.25 -38.45
CA THR A 125 28.56 5.22 -38.88
C THR A 125 27.52 4.56 -39.77
N ASP A 126 26.35 5.19 -39.90
CA ASP A 126 25.27 4.69 -40.78
C ASP A 126 25.73 4.50 -42.24
N LYS A 127 26.68 5.31 -42.72
CA LYS A 127 27.25 5.19 -44.07
C LYS A 127 28.18 3.98 -44.19
N GLU A 128 29.03 3.74 -43.19
CA GLU A 128 29.92 2.58 -43.15
C GLU A 128 29.15 1.27 -43.00
N MET A 129 28.03 1.32 -42.27
CA MET A 129 27.11 0.19 -42.10
C MET A 129 26.53 -0.30 -43.44
N CYS A 130 26.25 0.56 -44.41
CA CYS A 130 25.81 0.14 -45.74
C CYS A 130 26.85 -0.78 -46.44
N GLY A 131 28.13 -0.61 -46.12
CA GLY A 131 29.24 -1.42 -46.63
C GLY A 131 29.50 -2.69 -45.83
N PHE A 132 28.73 -3.00 -44.77
CA PHE A 132 29.08 -4.05 -43.82
C PHE A 132 29.32 -5.43 -44.46
N TYR A 133 28.52 -5.80 -45.47
CA TYR A 133 28.65 -7.09 -46.18
C TYR A 133 29.48 -7.01 -47.48
N THR A 134 29.80 -5.81 -47.96
CA THR A 134 30.43 -5.61 -49.27
C THR A 134 31.88 -5.13 -49.17
N ASP A 135 32.24 -4.42 -48.11
CA ASP A 135 33.60 -3.93 -47.88
C ASP A 135 34.53 -5.08 -47.44
N GLN A 136 35.64 -5.22 -48.14
CA GLN A 136 36.69 -6.19 -47.83
C GLN A 136 37.24 -6.04 -46.40
N LYS A 137 37.29 -4.82 -45.85
CA LYS A 137 37.76 -4.55 -44.49
C LYS A 137 36.81 -5.09 -43.41
N LEU A 138 35.50 -5.13 -43.71
CA LEU A 138 34.46 -5.56 -42.79
C LEU A 138 34.10 -7.04 -42.94
N ARG A 139 34.58 -7.68 -44.02
CA ARG A 139 34.26 -9.07 -44.38
C ARG A 139 34.45 -10.09 -43.25
N LYS A 140 35.50 -9.94 -42.43
CA LYS A 140 35.72 -10.81 -41.27
C LYS A 140 34.56 -10.72 -40.27
N HIS A 141 34.04 -9.52 -40.02
CA HIS A 141 32.94 -9.31 -39.08
C HIS A 141 31.61 -9.79 -39.65
N SER A 142 31.35 -9.51 -40.93
CA SER A 142 30.14 -9.95 -41.61
C SER A 142 30.06 -11.47 -41.73
N ASP A 143 31.16 -12.14 -42.08
CA ASP A 143 31.20 -13.61 -42.22
C ASP A 143 30.98 -14.28 -40.85
N ASN A 144 31.54 -13.72 -39.78
CA ASN A 144 31.30 -14.20 -38.41
C ASN A 144 29.84 -14.03 -37.99
N LEU A 145 29.21 -12.91 -38.34
CA LEU A 145 27.80 -12.66 -38.02
C LEU A 145 26.85 -13.58 -38.81
N ASP A 146 27.19 -13.87 -40.07
CA ASP A 146 26.43 -14.78 -40.94
C ASP A 146 26.44 -16.21 -40.39
N LYS A 147 27.58 -16.67 -39.86
CA LYS A 147 27.75 -17.99 -39.24
C LYS A 147 27.11 -18.13 -37.85
N PHE A 148 26.87 -17.03 -37.15
CA PHE A 148 26.30 -17.05 -35.81
C PHE A 148 24.88 -17.65 -35.81
N ASP A 149 24.63 -18.67 -34.99
CA ASP A 149 23.29 -19.25 -34.86
C ASP A 149 22.44 -18.44 -33.88
N LEU A 150 21.37 -17.82 -34.41
CA LEU A 150 20.44 -17.04 -33.59
C LEU A 150 19.68 -17.93 -32.59
N ASN A 151 19.49 -19.21 -32.90
CA ASN A 151 18.74 -20.14 -32.05
C ASN A 151 19.48 -20.45 -30.74
N GLU A 152 20.82 -20.43 -30.76
CA GLU A 152 21.62 -20.57 -29.54
C GLU A 152 21.30 -19.45 -28.55
N LEU A 153 21.24 -18.21 -29.03
CA LEU A 153 20.93 -17.04 -28.21
C LEU A 153 19.49 -17.07 -27.64
N VAL A 154 18.53 -17.55 -28.43
CA VAL A 154 17.14 -17.75 -27.99
C VAL A 154 17.04 -18.84 -26.91
N THR A 155 17.83 -19.91 -27.06
CA THR A 155 17.87 -21.01 -26.08
C THR A 155 18.47 -20.55 -24.76
N ILE A 156 19.60 -19.82 -24.81
CA ILE A 156 20.25 -19.25 -23.62
C ILE A 156 19.31 -18.33 -22.85
N ARG A 157 18.53 -17.50 -23.55
CA ARG A 157 17.52 -16.63 -22.93
C ARG A 157 16.47 -17.43 -22.15
N SER A 158 16.09 -18.61 -22.65
CA SER A 158 14.86 -19.31 -22.25
C SER A 158 15.06 -20.38 -21.16
N ASN A 159 16.29 -20.85 -20.91
CA ASN A 159 16.52 -22.00 -20.03
C ASN A 159 16.32 -21.70 -18.54
N GLU A 160 17.33 -21.13 -17.87
CA GLU A 160 17.38 -21.08 -16.40
C GLU A 160 16.51 -19.93 -15.85
N VAL A 161 16.52 -18.77 -16.52
CA VAL A 161 15.82 -17.57 -16.04
C VAL A 161 14.30 -17.74 -16.09
N SER A 162 13.78 -18.52 -17.04
CA SER A 162 12.32 -18.74 -17.16
C SER A 162 11.75 -19.52 -15.98
N LEU A 163 12.55 -20.40 -15.36
CA LEU A 163 12.13 -21.21 -14.21
C LEU A 163 11.92 -20.37 -12.95
N VAL A 164 12.68 -19.29 -12.81
CA VAL A 164 12.61 -18.39 -11.64
C VAL A 164 11.67 -17.20 -11.85
N ARG A 165 11.01 -17.09 -13.01
CA ARG A 165 10.07 -16.01 -13.33
C ARG A 165 9.04 -15.74 -12.20
N PRO A 166 8.41 -16.74 -11.56
CA PRO A 166 7.44 -16.49 -10.49
C PRO A 166 7.98 -15.68 -9.31
N HIS A 167 9.31 -15.61 -9.15
CA HIS A 167 9.97 -14.93 -8.05
C HIS A 167 10.57 -13.56 -8.43
N LEU A 168 10.72 -13.25 -9.72
CA LEU A 168 11.32 -12.01 -10.22
C LEU A 168 10.35 -10.82 -10.24
N GLY A 169 9.04 -11.08 -10.26
CA GLY A 169 8.02 -10.04 -10.48
C GLY A 169 7.91 -9.61 -11.95
N GLU A 170 6.71 -9.17 -12.35
CA GLU A 170 6.41 -8.93 -13.76
C GLU A 170 7.22 -7.79 -14.38
N TYR A 171 7.50 -6.72 -13.62
CA TYR A 171 8.27 -5.59 -14.15
C TYR A 171 9.72 -5.96 -14.46
N LEU A 172 10.39 -6.67 -13.54
CA LEU A 172 11.77 -7.11 -13.73
C LEU A 172 11.89 -8.09 -14.90
N TRP A 173 10.94 -9.02 -14.99
CA TRP A 173 10.84 -9.95 -16.13
C TRP A 173 10.60 -9.21 -17.46
N ALA A 174 9.71 -8.21 -17.47
CA ALA A 174 9.43 -7.41 -18.66
C ALA A 174 10.68 -6.65 -19.13
N LEU A 175 11.46 -6.06 -18.21
CA LEU A 175 12.73 -5.40 -18.54
C LEU A 175 13.71 -6.40 -19.20
N TYR A 176 13.97 -7.54 -18.55
CA TYR A 176 14.89 -8.57 -19.07
C TYR A 176 14.45 -9.09 -20.44
N SER A 177 13.18 -9.42 -20.56
CA SER A 177 12.58 -9.93 -21.79
C SER A 177 12.70 -8.90 -22.92
N THR A 178 12.39 -7.64 -22.64
CA THR A 178 12.44 -6.55 -23.64
C THR A 178 13.86 -6.31 -24.11
N TYR A 179 14.83 -6.20 -23.20
CA TYR A 179 16.24 -6.04 -23.55
C TYR A 179 16.74 -7.20 -24.42
N SER A 180 16.44 -8.44 -24.02
CA SER A 180 16.84 -9.63 -24.79
C SER A 180 16.21 -9.65 -26.18
N ILE A 181 14.93 -9.27 -26.32
CA ILE A 181 14.24 -9.18 -27.61
C ILE A 181 14.86 -8.11 -28.50
N ILE A 182 15.19 -6.93 -27.96
CA ILE A 182 15.88 -5.86 -28.73
C ILE A 182 17.20 -6.40 -29.28
N LEU A 183 18.00 -7.05 -28.45
CA LEU A 183 19.30 -7.60 -28.86
C LEU A 183 19.15 -8.71 -29.91
N ILE A 184 18.28 -9.69 -29.70
CA ILE A 184 18.00 -10.76 -30.68
C ILE A 184 17.51 -10.15 -32.01
N ARG A 185 16.56 -9.21 -31.94
CA ARG A 185 16.01 -8.56 -33.15
C ARG A 185 17.07 -7.74 -33.88
N SER A 186 17.98 -7.09 -33.16
CA SER A 186 19.08 -6.34 -33.79
C SER A 186 19.98 -7.25 -34.62
N ILE A 187 20.35 -8.43 -34.09
CA ILE A 187 21.14 -9.44 -34.84
C ILE A 187 20.36 -9.94 -36.05
N PHE A 188 19.08 -10.25 -35.87
CA PHE A 188 18.22 -10.70 -36.97
C PHE A 188 18.17 -9.68 -38.13
N LEU A 189 18.03 -8.39 -37.80
CA LEU A 189 18.02 -7.30 -38.78
C LEU A 189 19.38 -7.13 -39.45
N LEU A 190 20.47 -7.15 -38.67
CA LEU A 190 21.83 -7.12 -39.22
C LEU A 190 22.07 -8.28 -40.19
N LYS A 191 21.64 -9.52 -39.87
CA LYS A 191 21.74 -10.68 -40.77
C LYS A 191 20.88 -10.51 -42.03
N SER A 192 19.65 -10.03 -41.86
CA SER A 192 18.74 -9.72 -42.98
C SER A 192 19.31 -8.63 -43.91
N GLY A 193 20.19 -7.79 -43.36
CA GLY A 193 20.97 -6.77 -44.04
C GLY A 193 21.77 -7.24 -45.26
N LYS A 194 22.12 -8.53 -45.29
CA LYS A 194 22.83 -9.15 -46.42
C LYS A 194 22.01 -9.13 -47.71
N SER A 195 20.70 -9.30 -47.60
CA SER A 195 19.76 -9.28 -48.72
C SER A 195 19.06 -7.94 -48.90
N ASP A 196 19.00 -7.13 -47.83
CA ASP A 196 18.23 -5.89 -47.77
C ASP A 196 18.98 -4.85 -46.93
N GLN A 197 19.74 -3.97 -47.59
CA GLN A 197 20.63 -3.01 -46.93
C GLN A 197 19.91 -2.08 -45.95
N ASP A 198 18.63 -1.77 -46.16
CA ASP A 198 17.86 -0.89 -45.28
C ASP A 198 17.65 -1.52 -43.89
N LYS A 199 17.74 -2.85 -43.77
CA LYS A 199 17.64 -3.56 -42.49
C LYS A 199 18.92 -3.55 -41.68
N ILE A 200 20.07 -3.19 -42.25
CA ILE A 200 21.34 -3.10 -41.52
C ILE A 200 21.26 -2.06 -40.41
N ALA A 201 20.54 -0.96 -40.64
CA ALA A 201 20.31 0.11 -39.66
C ALA A 201 19.26 -0.31 -38.62
N TRP A 202 19.55 -1.34 -37.83
CA TRP A 202 18.63 -1.95 -36.87
C TRP A 202 18.01 -0.94 -35.89
N HIS A 203 18.74 0.11 -35.52
CA HIS A 203 18.27 1.16 -34.62
C HIS A 203 17.11 2.00 -35.20
N ARG A 204 16.90 1.95 -36.52
CA ARG A 204 15.77 2.61 -37.20
C ARG A 204 14.50 1.77 -37.22
N ASP A 205 14.57 0.50 -36.82
CA ASP A 205 13.41 -0.41 -36.81
C ASP A 205 12.33 0.09 -35.86
N LYS A 206 11.10 0.19 -36.38
CA LYS A 206 9.94 0.69 -35.63
C LYS A 206 9.63 -0.16 -34.38
N ASN A 207 9.84 -1.48 -34.46
CA ASN A 207 9.55 -2.36 -33.34
C ASN A 207 10.59 -2.19 -32.22
N ILE A 208 11.87 -2.07 -32.56
CA ILE A 208 12.93 -1.75 -31.59
C ILE A 208 12.64 -0.41 -30.89
N LYS A 209 12.27 0.63 -31.64
CA LYS A 209 11.91 1.93 -31.06
C LYS A 209 10.73 1.83 -30.09
N LYS A 210 9.67 1.11 -30.46
CA LYS A 210 8.51 0.88 -29.59
C LYS A 210 8.87 0.10 -28.31
N LEU A 211 9.78 -0.88 -28.41
CA LEU A 211 10.27 -1.62 -27.25
C LEU A 211 11.10 -0.73 -26.32
N ILE A 212 11.95 0.14 -26.87
CA ILE A 212 12.72 1.13 -26.09
C ILE A 212 11.78 2.12 -25.40
N GLU A 213 10.79 2.66 -26.13
CA GLU A 213 9.78 3.56 -25.57
C GLU A 213 9.02 2.90 -24.42
N SER A 214 8.57 1.66 -24.62
CA SER A 214 7.80 0.93 -23.61
C SER A 214 8.62 0.59 -22.36
N ALA A 215 9.92 0.28 -22.51
CA ALA A 215 10.77 -0.11 -21.38
C ALA A 215 11.37 1.08 -20.63
N PHE A 216 11.76 2.14 -21.36
CA PHE A 216 12.57 3.24 -20.82
C PHE A 216 11.89 4.61 -20.93
N GLY A 217 10.76 4.71 -21.64
CA GLY A 217 10.00 5.94 -21.82
C GLY A 217 10.46 6.82 -22.99
N ASN A 218 9.64 7.81 -23.32
CA ASN A 218 9.83 8.71 -24.46
C ASN A 218 11.12 9.53 -24.41
N LYS A 219 11.54 9.95 -23.21
CA LYS A 219 12.79 10.69 -23.02
C LYS A 219 14.00 9.86 -23.46
N CYS A 220 14.07 8.61 -22.99
CA CYS A 220 15.13 7.68 -23.35
C CYS A 220 15.11 7.33 -24.84
N LEU A 221 13.94 7.16 -25.45
CA LEU A 221 13.83 7.00 -26.90
C LEU A 221 14.42 8.21 -27.65
N SER A 222 14.08 9.42 -27.25
CA SER A 222 14.60 10.64 -27.86
C SER A 222 16.12 10.78 -27.71
N GLU A 223 16.68 10.32 -26.59
CA GLU A 223 18.14 10.25 -26.38
C GLU A 223 18.76 9.20 -27.31
N PHE A 224 18.17 8.00 -27.39
CA PHE A 224 18.63 6.91 -28.25
C PHE A 224 18.69 7.31 -29.73
N GLU A 225 17.66 8.01 -30.23
CA GLU A 225 17.59 8.44 -31.63
C GLU A 225 18.66 9.46 -32.01
N LYS A 226 19.20 10.20 -31.04
CA LYS A 226 20.27 11.18 -31.25
C LYS A 226 21.66 10.56 -31.26
N LEU A 227 21.80 9.30 -30.83
CA LEU A 227 23.08 8.62 -30.82
C LEU A 227 23.52 8.32 -32.25
N GLU A 228 24.75 8.71 -32.58
CA GLU A 228 25.41 8.29 -33.82
C GLU A 228 26.13 6.95 -33.66
N LEU A 229 26.70 6.72 -32.47
CA LEU A 229 27.53 5.56 -32.12
C LEU A 229 27.17 5.03 -30.71
N GLY A 230 27.62 3.82 -30.38
CA GLY A 230 27.51 3.28 -29.02
C GLY A 230 26.09 2.93 -28.58
N ARG A 231 25.22 2.51 -29.49
CA ARG A 231 23.79 2.26 -29.24
C ARG A 231 23.58 0.99 -28.39
N TYR A 232 24.34 -0.08 -28.60
CA TYR A 232 24.34 -1.25 -27.72
C TYR A 232 24.86 -0.91 -26.32
N GLN A 233 25.95 -0.15 -26.22
CA GLN A 233 26.47 0.28 -24.92
C GLN A 233 25.45 1.12 -24.15
N TRP A 234 24.81 2.08 -24.83
CA TRP A 234 23.74 2.88 -24.23
C TRP A 234 22.57 2.01 -23.77
N LEU A 235 22.11 1.07 -24.61
CA LEU A 235 21.03 0.15 -24.25
C LEU A 235 21.39 -0.69 -23.02
N SER A 236 22.62 -1.19 -22.95
CA SER A 236 23.12 -1.95 -21.79
C SER A 236 23.08 -1.10 -20.52
N ASN A 237 23.56 0.14 -20.58
CA ASN A 237 23.58 1.04 -19.43
C ASN A 237 22.16 1.40 -18.94
N GLN A 238 21.24 1.71 -19.85
CA GLN A 238 19.84 2.01 -19.49
C GLN A 238 19.12 0.80 -18.91
N PHE A 239 19.36 -0.38 -19.49
CA PHE A 239 18.85 -1.63 -18.99
C PHE A 239 19.37 -1.91 -17.57
N GLU A 240 20.69 -1.86 -17.34
CA GLU A 240 21.29 -2.12 -16.02
C GLU A 240 20.78 -1.14 -14.95
N SER A 241 20.76 0.15 -15.26
CA SER A 241 20.24 1.18 -14.36
C SER A 241 18.78 0.88 -13.96
N SER A 242 17.95 0.49 -14.93
CA SER A 242 16.54 0.15 -14.68
C SER A 242 16.40 -1.18 -13.92
N LEU A 243 17.22 -2.17 -14.27
CA LEU A 243 17.25 -3.49 -13.66
C LEU A 243 17.64 -3.39 -12.18
N PHE A 244 18.70 -2.67 -11.83
CA PHE A 244 19.15 -2.55 -10.44
C PHE A 244 18.13 -1.80 -9.58
N LYS A 245 17.49 -0.75 -10.11
CA LYS A 245 16.37 -0.08 -9.42
C LYS A 245 15.19 -1.03 -9.18
N ALA A 246 14.86 -1.87 -10.15
CA ALA A 246 13.80 -2.85 -10.02
C ALA A 246 14.16 -3.96 -9.02
N ILE A 247 15.41 -4.44 -9.01
CA ILE A 247 15.91 -5.41 -8.02
C ILE A 247 15.86 -4.80 -6.61
N ASP A 248 16.34 -3.58 -6.43
CA ASP A 248 16.28 -2.88 -5.14
C ASP A 248 14.84 -2.76 -4.64
N THR A 249 13.91 -2.36 -5.51
CA THR A 249 12.48 -2.31 -5.18
C THR A 249 11.90 -3.68 -4.80
N LEU A 250 12.31 -4.74 -5.50
CA LEU A 250 11.86 -6.12 -5.25
C LEU A 250 12.35 -6.64 -3.90
N LEU A 251 13.61 -6.38 -3.56
CA LEU A 251 14.29 -6.87 -2.36
C LEU A 251 13.96 -6.06 -1.11
N THR A 252 13.83 -4.73 -1.23
CA THR A 252 13.39 -3.87 -0.11
C THR A 252 11.91 -4.11 0.26
N GLY A 253 11.15 -4.76 -0.62
CA GLY A 253 9.75 -5.06 -0.39
C GLY A 253 8.85 -3.82 -0.43
N LYS A 254 9.33 -2.68 -0.93
CA LYS A 254 8.59 -1.42 -0.97
C LYS A 254 7.21 -1.54 -1.62
N SER A 255 7.13 -2.24 -2.75
CA SER A 255 5.85 -2.53 -3.43
C SER A 255 4.89 -3.39 -2.60
N PHE A 256 5.42 -4.24 -1.73
CA PHE A 256 4.61 -5.06 -0.82
C PHE A 256 4.17 -4.27 0.41
N SER A 257 5.01 -3.38 0.94
CA SER A 257 4.66 -2.47 2.03
C SER A 257 3.54 -1.52 1.62
N ASP A 258 3.61 -0.94 0.41
CA ASP A 258 2.57 -0.07 -0.12
C ASP A 258 1.24 -0.82 -0.32
N ALA A 259 1.30 -2.05 -0.85
CA ALA A 259 0.13 -2.91 -1.01
C ALA A 259 -0.48 -3.36 0.33
N ALA A 260 0.35 -3.72 1.31
CA ALA A 260 -0.10 -4.11 2.65
C ALA A 260 -0.74 -2.94 3.40
N LEU A 261 -0.15 -1.74 3.30
CA LEU A 261 -0.72 -0.52 3.86
C LEU A 261 -2.08 -0.20 3.22
N SER A 262 -2.17 -0.30 1.89
CA SER A 262 -3.43 -0.10 1.17
C SER A 262 -4.50 -1.12 1.59
N GLN A 263 -4.12 -2.39 1.80
CA GLN A 263 -5.05 -3.42 2.25
C GLN A 263 -5.51 -3.18 3.69
N ALA A 264 -4.60 -2.77 4.59
CA ALA A 264 -4.96 -2.41 5.96
C ALA A 264 -5.95 -1.25 6.00
N GLN A 265 -5.75 -0.22 5.17
CA GLN A 265 -6.68 0.91 5.01
C GLN A 265 -8.05 0.48 4.46
N LEU A 266 -8.09 -0.49 3.54
CA LEU A 266 -9.34 -1.05 3.04
C LEU A 266 -10.11 -1.81 4.13
N MET A 267 -9.40 -2.60 4.94
CA MET A 267 -9.99 -3.32 6.07
C MET A 267 -10.53 -2.35 7.13
N GLU A 268 -9.79 -1.29 7.47
CA GLU A 268 -10.23 -0.24 8.39
C GLU A 268 -11.51 0.45 7.90
N LYS A 269 -11.57 0.81 6.62
CA LYS A 269 -12.77 1.41 6.01
C LYS A 269 -13.98 0.47 6.06
N GLN A 270 -13.79 -0.82 5.80
CA GLN A 270 -14.86 -1.82 5.89
C GLN A 270 -15.37 -1.95 7.33
N ILE A 271 -14.47 -1.91 8.31
CA ILE A 271 -14.84 -1.98 9.73
C ILE A 271 -15.63 -0.73 10.14
N ILE A 272 -15.17 0.47 9.79
CA ILE A 272 -15.90 1.72 10.06
C ILE A 272 -17.30 1.67 9.43
N SER A 273 -17.44 1.12 8.22
CA SER A 273 -18.74 0.96 7.57
C SER A 273 -19.64 -0.13 8.19
N SER A 274 -19.07 -1.04 8.97
CA SER A 274 -19.80 -2.14 9.63
C SER A 274 -20.28 -1.80 11.05
N ILE A 275 -19.84 -0.66 11.60
CA ILE A 275 -20.35 -0.13 12.87
C ILE A 275 -21.69 0.55 12.56
N PRO A 276 -22.83 0.05 13.08
CA PRO A 276 -24.14 0.65 12.79
C PRO A 276 -24.16 2.12 13.27
N PRO A 277 -24.81 3.02 12.52
CA PRO A 277 -25.01 4.39 13.00
C PRO A 277 -25.78 4.32 14.33
N HIS A 278 -25.21 4.92 15.37
CA HIS A 278 -25.90 5.13 16.64
C HIS A 278 -27.14 6.00 16.37
N GLU A 279 -28.33 5.39 16.39
CA GLU A 279 -29.60 6.08 16.68
C GLU A 279 -29.81 6.18 18.19
#